data_AF-A0A926U2J5-F1
#
_entry.id   AF-A0A926U2J5-F1
#
_cell.length_a   1.000
_cell.length_b   1.000
_cell.length_c   1.000
_cell.angle_alpha   90.00
_cell.angle_beta   90.00
_cell.angle_gamma   90.00
#
_symmetry.space_group_name_H-M   'P 1'
#
loop_
_entity.id
_entity.type
_entity.pdbx_description
1 polymer ?
#
loop_
_entity_poly.entity_id
_entity_poly.type
_entity_poly.pdbx_seq_one_letter_code
_entity_poly.pdbx_strand_id
1 'polypeptide(L)'
;MALDPQPQPVIRLVCDQAKPEAHSVEPPDLRSERIKEFLQASNLAANTRKSYRLELDRFIGWSNKTWVDVTPRDVARFKQYLMDECQTRQGKPLSPSAINQALTALKSFYKWFQLSGYMELAAVLPTAAVKFEKLGNPLPRHLSHEQVSAIAQAVTGDQDIDLRGQRS
;
A
#
# COMPACT_ATOMS: atom_id res chain seq x y z
N MET A 1 27.50 -62.43 10.99
CA MET A 1 27.07 -61.81 9.72
C MET A 1 26.31 -60.54 10.09
N ALA A 2 27.03 -59.44 10.23
CA ALA A 2 26.44 -58.11 10.45
C ALA A 2 26.85 -57.27 9.24
N LEU A 3 25.85 -56.79 8.50
CA LEU A 3 26.03 -55.96 7.31
C LEU A 3 26.43 -54.55 7.76
N ASP A 4 27.66 -54.15 7.50
CA ASP A 4 28.13 -52.78 7.65
C ASP A 4 27.36 -51.85 6.69
N PRO A 5 26.65 -50.82 7.19
CA PRO A 5 25.97 -49.86 6.34
C PRO A 5 26.96 -48.87 5.72
N GLN A 6 26.89 -48.77 4.39
CA GLN A 6 27.63 -47.83 3.54
C GLN A 6 27.34 -46.36 3.93
N PRO A 7 28.34 -45.45 3.87
CA PRO A 7 28.14 -44.05 4.18
C PRO A 7 27.41 -43.31 3.04
N GLN A 8 26.29 -42.67 3.38
CA GLN A 8 25.59 -41.76 2.46
C GLN A 8 26.26 -40.38 2.47
N PRO A 9 26.40 -39.69 1.32
CA PRO A 9 26.90 -38.33 1.27
C PRO A 9 25.87 -37.37 1.87
N VAL A 10 26.18 -36.84 3.06
CA VAL A 10 25.36 -35.81 3.70
C VAL A 10 25.59 -34.50 2.94
N ILE A 11 24.54 -34.00 2.28
CA ILE A 11 24.53 -32.67 1.67
C ILE A 11 24.75 -31.66 2.81
N ARG A 12 25.93 -31.03 2.81
CA ARG A 12 26.27 -29.96 3.73
C ARG A 12 25.54 -28.70 3.29
N LEU A 13 24.30 -28.53 3.75
CA LEU A 13 23.64 -27.24 3.66
C LEU A 13 24.34 -26.31 4.66
N VAL A 14 25.28 -25.51 4.14
CA VAL A 14 25.82 -24.37 4.88
C VAL A 14 24.69 -23.33 4.95
N CYS A 15 23.81 -23.48 5.93
CA CYS A 15 22.97 -22.39 6.37
C CYS A 15 23.88 -21.41 7.12
N ASP A 16 24.44 -20.48 6.36
CA ASP A 16 25.00 -19.24 6.87
C ASP A 16 23.98 -18.64 7.84
N GLN A 17 24.37 -18.59 9.11
CA GLN A 17 23.50 -18.22 10.22
C GLN A 17 23.26 -16.71 10.16
N ALA A 18 22.29 -16.28 9.36
CA ALA A 18 21.65 -14.99 9.58
C ALA A 18 20.87 -15.10 10.91
N LYS A 19 21.52 -14.60 11.97
CA LYS A 19 20.98 -14.26 13.29
C LYS A 19 19.45 -14.11 13.27
N PRO A 20 18.69 -14.87 14.08
CA PRO A 20 17.27 -14.63 14.22
C PRO A 20 17.13 -13.32 14.99
N GLU A 21 17.01 -12.21 14.27
CA GLU A 21 16.57 -10.96 14.85
C GLU A 21 15.14 -11.19 15.28
N ALA A 22 14.99 -11.40 16.59
CA ALA A 22 13.73 -11.50 17.29
C ALA A 22 12.76 -10.48 16.70
N HIS A 23 11.81 -10.99 15.91
CA HIS A 23 10.66 -10.21 15.53
C HIS A 23 9.88 -10.01 16.82
N SER A 24 10.16 -8.91 17.51
CA SER A 24 9.25 -8.35 18.49
C SER A 24 7.92 -8.26 17.76
N VAL A 25 7.01 -9.19 18.05
CA VAL A 25 5.63 -9.10 17.58
C VAL A 25 5.04 -7.95 18.37
N GLU A 26 5.39 -6.72 17.98
CA GLU A 26 4.65 -5.55 18.40
C GLU A 26 3.19 -5.83 18.04
N PRO A 27 2.24 -5.49 18.93
CA PRO A 27 0.83 -5.69 18.64
C PRO A 27 0.55 -5.13 17.25
N PRO A 28 -0.07 -5.90 16.35
CA PRO A 28 -0.30 -5.45 14.99
C PRO A 28 -1.02 -4.11 15.05
N ASP A 29 -0.44 -3.09 14.43
CA ASP A 29 -1.03 -1.75 14.37
C ASP A 29 -2.46 -1.91 13.83
N LEU A 30 -3.45 -1.55 14.66
CA LEU A 30 -4.86 -1.65 14.31
C LEU A 30 -5.14 -0.95 12.97
N ARG A 31 -4.35 0.06 12.61
CA ARG A 31 -4.47 0.75 11.33
C ARG A 31 -4.12 -0.17 10.15
N SER A 32 -3.05 -0.94 10.25
CA SER A 32 -2.63 -1.90 9.23
C SER A 32 -3.60 -3.07 9.10
N GLU A 33 -4.19 -3.53 10.21
CA GLU A 33 -5.21 -4.59 10.16
C GLU A 33 -6.46 -4.13 9.39
N ARG A 34 -6.91 -2.88 9.58
CA ARG A 34 -8.04 -2.34 8.79
C ARG A 34 -7.74 -2.27 7.30
N ILE A 35 -6.49 -2.01 6.90
CA ILE A 35 -6.09 -2.07 5.49
C ILE A 35 -6.23 -3.50 4.96
N LYS A 36 -5.77 -4.51 5.72
CA LYS A 36 -5.87 -5.92 5.30
C LYS A 36 -7.32 -6.34 5.11
N GLU A 37 -8.18 -6.02 6.08
CA GLU A 37 -9.62 -6.31 6.02
C GLU A 37 -10.27 -5.65 4.80
N PHE A 38 -9.96 -4.38 4.54
CA PHE A 38 -10.46 -3.66 3.37
C PHE A 38 -10.09 -4.38 2.06
N LEU A 39 -8.81 -4.78 1.91
CA LEU A 39 -8.32 -5.41 0.69
C LEU A 39 -8.84 -6.85 0.51
N GLN A 40 -9.20 -7.53 1.60
CA GLN A 40 -9.84 -8.85 1.59
C GLN A 40 -11.32 -8.75 1.24
N ALA A 41 -12.02 -7.75 1.79
CA ALA A 41 -13.44 -7.52 1.54
C ALA A 41 -13.72 -6.92 0.15
N SER A 42 -12.73 -6.25 -0.45
CA SER A 42 -12.88 -5.59 -1.74
C SER A 42 -12.51 -6.52 -2.90
N ASN A 43 -13.41 -6.64 -3.89
CA ASN A 43 -13.16 -7.39 -5.11
C ASN A 43 -12.31 -6.57 -6.12
N LEU A 44 -11.05 -6.31 -5.76
CA LEU A 44 -10.09 -5.54 -6.56
C LEU A 44 -9.19 -6.46 -7.39
N ALA A 45 -8.86 -6.02 -8.61
CA ALA A 45 -7.79 -6.64 -9.40
C ALA A 45 -6.46 -6.59 -8.63
N ALA A 46 -5.58 -7.58 -8.85
CA ALA A 46 -4.34 -7.73 -8.09
C ALA A 46 -3.46 -6.47 -8.09
N ASN A 47 -3.34 -5.80 -9.23
CA ASN A 47 -2.50 -4.60 -9.36
C ASN A 47 -3.14 -3.38 -8.69
N THR A 48 -4.47 -3.26 -8.73
CA THR A 48 -5.21 -2.25 -7.97
C THR A 48 -5.08 -2.48 -6.47
N ARG A 49 -5.16 -3.73 -6.02
CA ARG A 49 -4.96 -4.09 -4.60
C ARG A 49 -3.57 -3.69 -4.12
N LYS A 50 -2.51 -3.96 -4.91
CA LYS A 50 -1.13 -3.56 -4.59
C LYS A 50 -0.98 -2.04 -4.52
N SER A 51 -1.52 -1.32 -5.52
CA SER A 51 -1.47 0.15 -5.54
C SER A 51 -2.23 0.75 -4.36
N TYR A 52 -3.43 0.27 -4.05
CA TYR A 52 -4.21 0.76 -2.91
C TYR A 52 -3.50 0.50 -1.59
N ARG A 53 -2.94 -0.70 -1.42
CA ARG A 53 -2.14 -1.03 -0.23
C ARG A 53 -0.99 -0.04 -0.05
N LEU A 54 -0.20 0.17 -1.10
CA LEU A 54 0.95 1.09 -1.07
C LEU A 54 0.53 2.50 -0.62
N GLU A 55 -0.56 3.03 -1.17
CA GLU A 55 -1.02 4.39 -0.85
C GLU A 55 -1.63 4.49 0.55
N LEU A 56 -2.32 3.46 1.02
CA LEU A 56 -2.85 3.42 2.39
C LEU A 56 -1.73 3.25 3.42
N ASP A 57 -0.74 2.40 3.14
CA ASP A 57 0.46 2.23 3.97
C ASP A 57 1.26 3.55 4.03
N ARG A 58 1.40 4.25 2.90
CA ARG A 58 2.01 5.59 2.85
C ARG A 58 1.25 6.58 3.73
N PHE A 59 -0.08 6.57 3.67
CA PHE A 59 -0.91 7.48 4.47
C PHE A 59 -0.73 7.24 5.98
N ILE A 60 -0.74 5.99 6.45
CA ILE A 60 -0.56 5.68 7.89
C ILE A 60 0.89 5.86 8.35
N GLY A 61 1.87 5.77 7.45
CA GLY A 61 3.26 6.09 7.75
C GLY A 61 3.48 7.60 7.88
N TRP A 62 2.74 8.40 7.11
CA TRP A 62 2.77 9.86 7.19
C TRP A 62 1.94 10.43 8.35
N SER A 63 0.79 9.83 8.63
CA SER A 63 -0.14 10.26 9.68
C SER A 63 0.07 9.47 10.97
N ASN A 64 0.20 10.13 12.11
CA ASN A 64 0.19 9.49 13.43
C ASN A 64 -1.21 9.34 14.04
N LYS A 65 -2.28 9.47 13.24
CA LYS A 65 -3.67 9.40 13.70
C LYS A 65 -4.29 8.03 13.46
N THR A 66 -5.27 7.67 14.30
CA THR A 66 -6.15 6.53 14.03
C THR A 66 -7.09 6.85 12.87
N TRP A 67 -7.66 5.84 12.22
CA TRP A 67 -8.58 6.04 11.09
C TRP A 67 -9.81 6.88 11.44
N VAL A 68 -10.27 6.83 12.69
CA VAL A 68 -11.46 7.58 13.15
C VAL A 68 -11.12 9.06 13.40
N ASP A 69 -9.89 9.37 13.79
CA ASP A 69 -9.44 10.72 14.14
C ASP A 69 -8.97 11.55 12.93
N VAL A 70 -8.91 10.93 11.75
CA VAL A 70 -8.51 11.63 10.52
C VAL A 70 -9.61 12.61 10.12
N THR A 71 -9.22 13.86 9.95
CA THR A 71 -10.12 14.95 9.54
C THR A 71 -9.94 15.28 8.06
N PRO A 72 -10.90 15.99 7.43
CA PRO A 72 -10.72 16.50 6.08
C PRO A 72 -9.48 17.38 5.88
N ARG A 73 -9.05 18.08 6.94
CA ARG A 73 -7.82 18.87 6.93
C ARG A 73 -6.57 17.99 6.83
N ASP A 74 -6.58 16.83 7.47
CA ASP A 74 -5.45 15.90 7.39
C ASP A 74 -5.33 15.31 5.99
N VAL A 75 -6.45 14.99 5.33
CA VAL A 75 -6.41 14.51 3.93
C VAL A 75 -5.92 15.60 2.98
N ALA A 76 -6.30 16.86 3.22
CA ALA A 76 -5.75 17.99 2.47
C ALA A 76 -4.24 18.17 2.69
N ARG A 77 -3.75 18.03 3.93
CA ARG A 77 -2.31 18.04 4.24
C ARG A 77 -1.57 16.88 3.60
N PHE A 78 -2.16 15.68 3.61
CA PHE A 78 -1.58 14.53 2.92
C PHE A 78 -1.44 14.79 1.42
N LYS A 79 -2.44 15.41 0.80
CA LYS A 79 -2.36 15.81 -0.60
C LYS A 79 -1.19 16.77 -0.85
N GLN A 80 -0.98 17.78 0.00
CA GLN A 80 0.17 18.68 -0.11
C GLN A 80 1.50 17.94 0.06
N TYR A 81 1.59 17.05 1.06
CA TYR A 81 2.75 16.17 1.23
C TYR A 81 3.08 15.35 -0.02
N LEU A 82 2.06 14.80 -0.70
CA LEU A 82 2.27 14.07 -1.96
C LEU A 82 2.79 14.97 -3.11
N MET A 83 2.46 16.26 -3.08
CA MET A 83 2.86 17.23 -4.11
C MET A 83 4.28 17.76 -3.87
N ASP A 84 4.59 18.08 -2.62
CA ASP A 84 5.77 18.86 -2.27
C ASP A 84 6.95 17.98 -1.85
N GLU A 85 6.68 16.85 -1.18
CA GLU A 85 7.71 16.04 -0.52
C GLU A 85 7.89 14.66 -1.17
N CYS A 86 6.84 14.11 -1.80
CA CYS A 86 6.93 12.81 -2.44
C CYS A 86 7.55 12.88 -3.83
N GLN A 87 8.50 11.98 -4.08
CA GLN A 87 9.16 11.82 -5.36
C GLN A 87 9.11 10.36 -5.82
N THR A 88 9.20 10.19 -7.14
CA THR A 88 9.43 8.89 -7.79
C THR A 88 10.86 8.40 -7.51
N ARG A 89 11.14 7.12 -7.82
CA ARG A 89 12.51 6.55 -7.73
C ARG A 89 13.55 7.34 -8.53
N GLN A 90 13.13 8.11 -9.54
CA GLN A 90 14.00 8.97 -10.35
C GLN A 90 14.19 10.38 -9.75
N GLY A 91 13.74 10.63 -8.51
CA GLY A 91 13.81 11.96 -7.87
C GLY A 91 12.85 12.99 -8.46
N LYS A 92 11.93 12.58 -9.33
CA LYS A 92 10.95 13.49 -9.94
C LYS A 92 9.71 13.61 -9.07
N PRO A 93 9.04 14.78 -9.01
CA PRO A 93 7.75 14.94 -8.35
C PRO A 93 6.71 13.92 -8.83
N LEU A 94 5.77 13.56 -7.95
CA LEU A 94 4.66 12.70 -8.35
C LEU A 94 3.80 13.34 -9.43
N SER A 95 3.35 12.53 -10.39
CA SER A 95 2.41 13.01 -11.40
C SER A 95 1.04 13.29 -10.78
N PRO A 96 0.24 14.21 -11.35
CA PRO A 96 -1.14 14.44 -10.91
C PRO A 96 -1.99 13.16 -10.88
N SER A 97 -1.71 12.22 -11.79
CA SER A 97 -2.37 10.92 -11.82
C SER A 97 -2.03 10.06 -10.60
N ALA A 98 -0.75 10.02 -10.19
CA ALA A 98 -0.32 9.29 -9.00
C ALA A 98 -0.94 9.89 -7.71
N ILE A 99 -0.98 11.22 -7.61
CA ILE A 99 -1.63 11.91 -6.49
C ILE A 99 -3.13 11.55 -6.46
N ASN A 100 -3.82 11.65 -7.60
CA ASN A 100 -5.23 11.28 -7.69
C ASN A 100 -5.47 9.80 -7.37
N GLN A 101 -4.54 8.90 -7.70
CA GLN A 101 -4.60 7.48 -7.35
C GLN A 101 -4.55 7.27 -5.82
N ALA A 102 -3.64 7.96 -5.13
CA ALA A 102 -3.57 7.93 -3.66
C ALA A 102 -4.87 8.43 -3.02
N LEU A 103 -5.41 9.55 -3.50
CA LEU A 103 -6.68 10.11 -3.03
C LEU A 103 -7.88 9.18 -3.33
N THR A 104 -7.83 8.45 -4.44
CA THR A 104 -8.86 7.47 -4.80
C THR A 104 -8.82 6.25 -3.88
N ALA A 105 -7.62 5.75 -3.54
CA ALA A 105 -7.45 4.67 -2.58
C ALA A 105 -8.04 5.07 -1.21
N LEU A 106 -7.71 6.27 -0.72
CA LEU A 106 -8.28 6.81 0.53
C LEU A 106 -9.82 6.91 0.47
N LYS A 107 -10.38 7.47 -0.60
CA LYS A 107 -11.85 7.58 -0.77
C LYS A 107 -12.52 6.20 -0.74
N SER A 108 -11.94 5.22 -1.44
CA SER A 108 -12.46 3.85 -1.46
C SER A 108 -12.40 3.20 -0.08
N PHE A 109 -11.29 3.38 0.63
CA PHE A 109 -11.09 2.85 1.97
C PHE A 109 -12.09 3.45 2.96
N TYR A 110 -12.22 4.78 3.05
CA TYR A 110 -13.13 5.41 4.01
C TYR A 110 -14.61 5.10 3.73
N LYS A 111 -14.98 4.94 2.45
CA LYS A 111 -16.33 4.47 2.09
C LYS A 111 -16.57 3.05 2.63
N TRP A 112 -15.64 2.13 2.43
CA TRP A 112 -15.74 0.79 3.00
C TRP A 112 -15.72 0.80 4.53
N PHE A 113 -14.86 1.63 5.13
CA PHE A 113 -14.70 1.76 6.58
C PHE A 113 -16.01 2.20 7.25
N GLN A 114 -16.71 3.14 6.62
CA GLN A 114 -18.05 3.56 7.03
C GLN A 114 -19.09 2.45 6.90
N LEU A 115 -19.15 1.79 5.74
CA LEU A 115 -20.12 0.73 5.48
C LEU A 115 -19.89 -0.53 6.35
N SER A 116 -18.66 -0.74 6.81
CA SER A 116 -18.28 -1.84 7.70
C SER A 116 -18.59 -1.55 9.18
N GLY A 117 -19.13 -0.36 9.49
CA GLY A 117 -19.56 0.00 10.84
C GLY A 117 -18.44 0.50 11.76
N TYR A 118 -17.23 0.74 11.24
CA TYR A 118 -16.13 1.30 12.04
C TYR A 118 -16.27 2.80 12.28
N MET A 119 -17.16 3.46 11.54
CA MET A 119 -17.55 4.84 11.77
C MET A 119 -19.06 4.97 11.58
N GLU A 120 -19.65 5.98 12.21
CA GLU A 120 -21.08 6.22 12.07
C GLU A 120 -21.44 6.57 10.61
N LEU A 121 -22.59 6.06 10.14
CA LEU A 121 -23.10 6.38 8.80
C LEU A 121 -23.41 7.88 8.63
N ALA A 122 -23.75 8.56 9.72
CA ALA A 122 -23.99 10.01 9.73
C ALA A 122 -22.69 10.84 9.81
N ALA A 123 -21.54 10.21 10.08
CA ALA A 123 -20.27 10.93 10.18
C ALA A 123 -19.84 11.48 8.82
N VAL A 124 -19.26 12.68 8.84
CA VAL A 124 -18.69 13.30 7.64
C VAL A 124 -17.44 12.51 7.25
N LEU A 125 -17.43 11.97 6.03
CA LEU A 125 -16.25 11.27 5.52
C LEU A 125 -15.03 12.20 5.48
N PRO A 126 -13.86 11.80 6.00
CA PRO A 126 -12.65 12.62 5.96
C PRO A 126 -12.24 12.99 4.52
N THR A 127 -12.62 12.17 3.55
CA THR A 127 -12.32 12.40 2.14
C THR A 127 -13.35 13.27 1.41
N ALA A 128 -14.41 13.75 2.07
CA ALA A 128 -15.51 14.48 1.43
C ALA A 128 -15.06 15.82 0.81
N ALA A 129 -14.15 16.54 1.47
CA ALA A 129 -13.69 17.87 1.02
C ALA A 129 -12.56 17.83 -0.02
N VAL A 130 -12.08 16.64 -0.41
CA VAL A 130 -10.86 16.49 -1.21
C VAL A 130 -11.14 16.75 -2.69
N LYS A 131 -10.61 17.87 -3.20
CA LYS A 131 -10.56 18.21 -4.63
C LYS A 131 -9.41 17.48 -5.31
N PHE A 132 -9.70 16.79 -6.41
CA PHE A 132 -8.68 16.16 -7.26
C PHE A 132 -7.88 17.21 -8.03
N GLU A 133 -6.64 16.85 -8.40
CA GLU A 133 -5.82 17.70 -9.25
C GLU A 133 -6.39 17.81 -10.66
N LYS A 134 -6.34 19.03 -11.22
CA LYS A 134 -6.82 19.32 -12.57
C LYS A 134 -5.88 18.65 -13.57
N LEU A 135 -6.31 17.53 -14.14
CA LEU A 135 -5.65 16.96 -15.31
C LEU A 135 -5.87 17.92 -16.49
N GLY A 136 -4.80 18.43 -17.09
CA GLY A 136 -4.87 19.13 -18.37
C GLY A 136 -5.60 18.24 -19.38
N ASN A 137 -6.58 18.83 -20.08
CA ASN A 137 -7.63 18.18 -20.89
C ASN A 137 -7.46 16.66 -21.07
N PRO A 138 -8.13 15.82 -20.26
CA PRO A 138 -8.11 14.39 -20.49
C PRO A 138 -8.91 14.11 -21.76
N LEU A 139 -8.32 13.41 -22.74
CA LEU A 139 -9.14 12.62 -23.65
C LEU A 139 -9.99 11.71 -22.74
N PRO A 140 -11.33 11.75 -22.84
CA PRO A 140 -12.20 11.14 -21.85
C PRO A 140 -12.06 9.62 -21.97
N ARG A 141 -11.35 9.01 -21.01
CA ARG A 141 -11.54 7.60 -20.70
C ARG A 141 -12.21 7.53 -19.35
N HIS A 142 -13.53 7.36 -19.41
CA HIS A 142 -14.36 7.03 -18.27
C HIS A 142 -13.83 5.73 -17.65
N LEU A 143 -12.99 5.84 -16.62
CA LEU A 143 -12.56 4.68 -15.83
C LEU A 143 -13.68 4.30 -14.86
N SER A 144 -14.77 3.78 -15.42
CA SER A 144 -15.69 2.91 -14.70
C SER A 144 -14.93 1.65 -14.25
N HIS A 145 -15.38 1.04 -13.17
CA HIS A 145 -14.73 -0.05 -12.42
C HIS A 145 -14.16 -1.20 -13.28
N GLU A 146 -14.66 -1.38 -14.49
CA GLU A 146 -14.21 -2.40 -15.45
C GLU A 146 -12.86 -2.08 -16.15
N GLN A 147 -12.50 -0.80 -16.33
CA GLN A 147 -11.33 -0.42 -17.15
C GLN A 147 -9.99 -0.37 -16.39
N VAL A 148 -9.98 -0.50 -15.06
CA VAL A 148 -8.74 -0.52 -14.26
C VAL A 148 -7.94 -1.81 -14.50
N SER A 149 -8.58 -2.87 -14.99
CA SER A 149 -7.96 -4.16 -15.31
C SER A 149 -6.97 -4.12 -16.48
N ALA A 150 -7.08 -3.14 -17.39
CA ALA A 150 -6.26 -3.06 -18.60
C ALA A 150 -4.93 -2.29 -18.41
N ILE A 151 -4.86 -1.35 -17.46
CA ILE A 151 -3.62 -0.55 -17.22
C ILE A 151 -2.61 -1.32 -16.36
N ALA A 152 -3.11 -2.31 -15.61
CA ALA A 152 -2.34 -3.27 -14.83
C ALA A 152 -1.30 -4.07 -15.66
N GLN A 153 -1.45 -4.19 -16.98
CA GLN A 153 -0.49 -4.94 -17.82
C GLN A 153 0.71 -4.09 -18.28
N ALA A 154 0.69 -2.76 -18.11
CA ALA A 154 1.81 -1.89 -18.50
C ALA A 154 2.78 -1.56 -17.33
N VAL A 155 2.43 -1.94 -16.09
CA VAL A 155 3.31 -1.84 -14.90
C VAL A 155 3.70 -3.25 -14.46
N THR A 156 4.23 -4.02 -15.42
CA THR A 156 4.98 -5.27 -15.16
C THR A 156 6.29 -5.22 -15.94
N GLY A 157 7.03 -4.11 -15.84
CA GLY A 157 8.49 -4.12 -15.92
C GLY A 157 8.93 -3.83 -14.50
N ASP A 158 9.14 -4.87 -13.70
CA ASP A 158 10.47 -5.43 -13.44
C ASP A 158 11.35 -4.48 -12.61
N GLN A 159 12.25 -5.07 -11.83
CA GLN A 159 13.26 -4.42 -10.98
C GLN A 159 12.83 -4.13 -9.53
N ASP A 160 12.88 -5.20 -8.74
CA ASP A 160 13.78 -5.27 -7.58
C ASP A 160 13.69 -4.08 -6.59
N ILE A 161 12.86 -4.26 -5.57
CA ILE A 161 12.98 -3.54 -4.30
C ILE A 161 14.06 -4.24 -3.47
N ASP A 162 15.32 -4.13 -3.91
CA ASP A 162 16.44 -4.74 -3.20
C ASP A 162 16.64 -4.06 -1.83
N LEU A 163 16.41 -4.84 -0.79
CA LEU A 163 16.78 -4.57 0.58
C LEU A 163 18.21 -5.07 0.79
N ARG A 164 19.23 -4.22 0.63
CA ARG A 164 20.46 -4.28 1.43
C ARG A 164 21.49 -3.21 1.07
N GLY A 165 22.07 -2.61 2.11
CA GLY A 165 23.23 -1.74 1.97
C GLY A 165 23.60 -1.05 3.28
N GLN A 166 23.93 -1.83 4.31
CA GLN A 166 24.72 -1.31 5.43
C GLN A 166 26.13 -0.95 4.93
N ARG A 167 26.61 0.23 5.34
CA ARG A 167 27.91 0.51 6.03
C ARG A 167 28.94 -0.62 5.89
N SER A 168 30.18 -0.41 5.48
CA SER A 168 31.10 0.71 5.71
C SER A 168 32.29 0.64 4.75
#